data_AF-A0A258GUF0-F1
#
_entry.id   AF-A0A258GUF0-F1
#
_cell.length_a   1.000
_cell.length_b   1.000
_cell.length_c   1.000
_cell.angle_alpha   90.00
_cell.angle_beta   90.00
_cell.angle_gamma   90.00
#
_symmetry.space_group_name_H-M   'P 1'
#
loop_
_entity.id
_entity.type
_entity.pdbx_description
1 polymer ?
#
loop_
_entity_poly.entity_id
_entity_poly.type
_entity_poly.pdbx_seq_one_letter_code
_entity_poly.pdbx_strand_id
1 'polypeptide(L)' 'MFRALPLILLTTGPALAAHSGAISRRTMPELSDLALAAMAAGGLWLAQRAMRRRARARRKASSQD' A
#
# COMPACT_ATOMS: atom_id res chain seq x y z
N MET A 1 11.55 1.36 16.96
CA MET A 1 11.93 -0.03 16.62
C MET A 1 11.24 -0.62 15.38
N PHE A 2 10.31 0.07 14.70
CA PHE A 2 9.60 -0.51 13.53
C PHE A 2 10.29 -0.33 12.17
N ARG A 3 11.49 0.26 12.11
CA ARG A 3 12.19 0.54 10.84
C ARG A 3 12.64 -0.71 10.09
N ALA A 4 12.90 -1.81 10.81
CA ALA A 4 13.34 -3.07 10.21
C ALA A 4 12.18 -3.99 9.78
N LEU A 5 10.94 -3.71 10.23
CA LEU A 5 9.76 -4.51 9.91
C LEU A 5 9.53 -4.72 8.40
N PRO A 6 9.62 -3.68 7.53
CA PRO A 6 9.43 -3.89 6.10
C PRO A 6 10.54 -4.75 5.49
N LEU A 7 11.76 -4.66 6.01
CA LEU A 7 12.89 -5.43 5.53
C LEU A 7 12.74 -6.92 5.90
N ILE A 8 12.30 -7.19 7.12
CA ILE A 8 12.00 -8.55 7.59
C ILE A 8 10.86 -9.17 6.78
N LEU A 9 9.78 -8.42 6.54
CA LEU A 9 8.63 -8.91 5.78
C LEU A 9 8.99 -9.22 4.32
N LEU A 10 9.92 -8.44 3.74
CA LEU A 10 10.38 -8.62 2.37
C LEU A 10 11.26 -9.87 2.21
N THR A 11 12.07 -10.22 3.21
CA THR A 11 12.97 -11.38 3.16
C THR A 11 12.27 -12.70 3.48
N THR A 12 11.25 -12.69 4.33
CA THR A 12 10.53 -13.93 4.70
C THR A 12 9.45 -14.33 3.71
N GLY A 13 8.88 -13.40 2.94
CA GLY A 13 7.78 -13.67 2.02
C GLY A 13 8.05 -14.80 1.00
N PRO A 14 9.19 -14.81 0.30
CA PRO A 14 9.50 -15.85 -0.69
C PRO A 14 9.69 -17.24 -0.08
N ALA A 15 10.25 -17.32 1.13
CA ALA A 15 10.53 -18.59 1.80
C ALA A 15 9.26 -19.34 2.24
N LEU A 16 8.14 -18.64 2.41
CA LEU A 16 6.83 -19.21 2.74
C LEU A 16 5.95 -19.47 1.50
N ALA A 17 6.39 -19.08 0.31
CA ALA A 17 5.63 -19.25 -0.92
C ALA A 17 5.80 -20.68 -1.48
N ALA A 18 5.13 -21.66 -0.88
CA ALA A 18 5.03 -23.01 -1.43
C ALA A 18 4.17 -22.98 -2.72
N HIS A 19 4.80 -23.15 -3.88
CA HIS A 19 4.12 -23.16 -5.18
C HIS A 19 3.58 -24.57 -5.49
N SER A 20 2.26 -24.70 -5.67
CA SER A 20 1.57 -25.98 -5.88
C SER A 20 1.75 -26.60 -7.27
N GLY A 21 2.25 -25.86 -8.28
CA GLY A 21 2.45 -26.36 -9.65
C GLY A 21 1.17 -26.69 -10.44
N ALA A 22 -0.01 -26.56 -9.83
CA ALA A 22 -1.29 -26.76 -10.49
C ALA A 22 -1.64 -25.55 -11.38
N ILE A 23 -1.99 -25.82 -12.65
CA ILE A 23 -2.47 -24.80 -13.57
C ILE A 23 -3.89 -24.40 -13.14
N SER A 24 -4.00 -23.30 -12.40
CA SER A 24 -5.30 -22.73 -12.01
C SER A 24 -5.91 -21.97 -13.19
N ARG A 25 -7.03 -22.44 -13.73
CA ARG A 25 -7.82 -21.65 -14.70
C ARG A 25 -8.57 -20.56 -13.94
N ARG A 26 -8.17 -19.31 -14.14
CA ARG A 26 -8.82 -18.14 -13.53
C ARG A 26 -10.20 -17.91 -14.13
N THR A 27 -11.24 -18.02 -13.32
CA THR A 27 -12.63 -17.74 -13.70
C THR A 27 -13.17 -16.43 -13.09
N MET A 28 -12.45 -15.85 -12.12
CA MET A 28 -12.85 -14.65 -11.38
C MET A 28 -11.62 -13.95 -10.77
N PRO A 29 -11.74 -12.66 -10.37
CA PRO A 29 -10.66 -11.95 -9.68
C PRO A 29 -10.27 -12.66 -8.39
N GLU A 30 -8.99 -12.90 -8.20
CA GLU A 30 -8.50 -13.57 -6.99
C GLU A 30 -8.45 -12.60 -5.81
N LEU A 31 -8.43 -13.13 -4.59
CA LEU A 31 -8.18 -12.33 -3.38
C LEU A 31 -6.87 -11.51 -3.49
N SER A 32 -5.88 -12.04 -4.20
CA SER A 32 -4.63 -11.36 -4.55
C SER A 32 -4.88 -10.08 -5.36
N ASP A 33 -5.79 -10.12 -6.33
CA ASP A 33 -6.12 -8.98 -7.19
C ASP A 33 -6.83 -7.89 -6.38
N LEU A 34 -7.74 -8.28 -5.48
CA LEU A 34 -8.34 -7.36 -4.50
C LEU A 34 -7.31 -6.75 -3.55
N ALA A 35 -6.36 -7.55 -3.06
CA ALA A 35 -5.29 -7.06 -2.20
C ALA A 35 -4.42 -6.03 -2.93
N LEU A 36 -4.07 -6.26 -4.19
CA LEU A 36 -3.34 -5.30 -5.03
C LEU A 36 -4.14 -4.01 -5.24
N ALA A 37 -5.43 -4.11 -5.55
CA ALA A 37 -6.30 -2.95 -5.72
C ALA A 37 -6.42 -2.13 -4.43
N ALA A 38 -6.61 -2.80 -3.29
CA ALA A 38 -6.67 -2.17 -1.98
C ALA A 38 -5.34 -1.49 -1.59
N MET A 39 -4.20 -2.14 -1.86
CA MET A 39 -2.88 -1.57 -1.62
C MET A 39 -2.65 -0.30 -2.45
N ALA A 40 -2.99 -0.33 -3.74
CA ALA A 40 -2.89 0.83 -4.62
C ALA A 40 -3.79 1.99 -4.16
N ALA A 41 -5.06 1.70 -3.84
CA ALA A 41 -6.01 2.69 -3.33
C ALA A 41 -5.54 3.29 -1.99
N GLY A 42 -5.02 2.46 -1.09
CA GLY A 42 -4.46 2.88 0.19
C GLY A 42 -3.25 3.80 0.03
N GLY A 43 -2.32 3.44 -0.87
CA GLY A 43 -1.16 4.28 -1.20
C GLY A 43 -1.58 5.65 -1.75
N LEU A 44 -2.52 5.67 -2.70
CA LEU A 44 -3.04 6.90 -3.28
C LEU A 44 -3.75 7.77 -2.22
N TRP A 45 -4.56 7.15 -1.36
CA TRP A 45 -5.24 7.85 -0.28
C TRP A 45 -4.26 8.50 0.71
N LEU A 46 -3.18 7.79 1.10
CA LEU A 46 -2.13 8.34 1.96
C LEU A 46 -1.41 9.53 1.31
N ALA A 47 -1.07 9.42 0.02
CA ALA A 47 -0.44 10.50 -0.73
C ALA A 47 -1.36 11.73 -0.77
N GLN A 48 -2.64 11.55 -1.10
CA GLN A 48 -3.62 12.62 -1.10
C GLN A 48 -3.82 13.21 0.30
N ARG A 49 -3.84 12.40 1.35
CA ARG A 49 -3.95 12.85 2.74
C ARG A 49 -2.79 13.77 3.11
N ALA A 50 -1.56 13.41 2.73
CA ALA A 50 -0.38 14.22 2.97
C ALA A 50 -0.43 15.55 2.20
N MET A 51 -0.80 15.53 0.91
CA MET A 51 -0.94 16.74 0.11
C MET A 51 -2.02 17.68 0.68
N ARG A 52 -3.19 17.14 1.07
CA ARG A 52 -4.28 17.93 1.68
C ARG A 52 -3.86 18.56 3.01
N ARG A 53 -3.07 17.85 3.83
CA ARG A 53 -2.50 18.41 5.08
C ARG A 53 -1.59 19.60 4.77
N ARG A 54 -0.69 19.45 3.80
CA ARG A 54 0.22 20.53 3.36
C ARG A 54 -0.54 21.74 2.81
N ALA A 55 -1.56 21.51 1.98
CA ALA A 55 -2.37 22.58 1.42
C ALA A 55 -3.14 23.37 2.50
N ARG A 56 -3.67 22.69 3.52
CA ARG A 56 -4.31 23.35 4.67
C ARG A 56 -3.33 24.20 5.48
N ALA A 57 -2.12 23.69 5.71
CA ALA A 57 -1.08 24.46 6.41
C ALA A 57 -0.71 25.74 5.64
N ARG A 58 -0.57 25.66 4.32
CA ARG A 58 -0.28 26.84 3.46
C ARG A 58 -1.40 27.89 3.51
N ARG A 59 -2.67 27.47 3.47
CA ARG A 59 -3.81 28.40 3.56
C ARG A 59 -3.92 29.11 4.90
N LYS A 60 -3.49 28.48 6.00
CA LYS A 60 -3.48 29.11 7.32
C LYS A 60 -2.36 30.15 7.44
N ALA A 61 -1.21 29.91 6.80
CA ALA A 61 -0.12 30.88 6.76
C ALA A 61 -0.51 32.15 5.98
N SER A 62 -1.17 31.99 4.82
CA SER A 62 -1.60 33.14 3.99
C SER A 62 -2.77 33.94 4.54
N SER A 63 -3.40 33.53 5.64
CA SER A 63 -4.48 34.29 6.29
C SER A 63 -4.02 35.02 7.55
N GLN A 64 -2.73 34.92 7.88
CA GLN A 64 -2.10 35.63 9.02
C GLN A 64 -1.25 36.83 8.57
N ASP A 65 -1.05 36.99 7.26
CA ASP A 65 -0.54 38.20 6.60
C ASP A 65 -1.71 39.13 6.24
#